data_AF-A0A1V2AUA3-F1
#
_entry.id   AF-A0A1V2AUA3-F1
#
_cell.length_a   1.000
_cell.length_b   1.000
_cell.length_c   1.000
_cell.angle_alpha   90.00
_cell.angle_beta   90.00
_cell.angle_gamma   90.00
#
_symmetry.space_group_name_H-M   'P 1'
#
loop_
_entity.id
_entity.type
_entity.pdbx_description
1 polymer ?
#
loop_
_entity_poly.entity_id
_entity_poly.type
_entity_poly.pdbx_seq_one_letter_code
_entity_poly.pdbx_strand_id
1 'polypeptide(L)'
;MNIEFIGIYWSSRYQSIEDCAIRMEQTVKFLQKIDQSFIYWYSTLKPKKNQLLEAVDCSYEGIIKLLDSSRQYDEVGNILDKLGYRIYLKSGLDFSRSHVLSISCNKTSEYLSNLVGLSLANPDQYNYLKQLKIARNIYDNLIDIWDGENGVLRGKDNVNYL
;
A
#
# COMPACT_ATOMS: atom_id res chain seq x y z
N MET A 1 22.77 1.26 -6.83
CA MET A 1 21.77 2.24 -6.38
C MET A 1 20.62 1.46 -5.77
N ASN A 2 20.28 1.72 -4.51
CA ASN A 2 19.30 0.94 -3.78
C ASN A 2 18.08 1.81 -3.49
N ILE A 3 16.96 1.49 -4.13
CA ILE A 3 15.66 2.08 -3.86
C ILE A 3 15.09 1.45 -2.58
N GLU A 4 14.60 2.27 -1.67
CA GLU A 4 13.97 1.84 -0.42
C GLU A 4 12.47 2.12 -0.41
N PHE A 5 12.00 3.09 -1.19
CA PHE A 5 10.60 3.44 -1.27
C PHE A 5 10.18 3.71 -2.72
N ILE A 6 9.02 3.17 -3.07
CA ILE A 6 8.34 3.36 -4.35
C ILE A 6 6.97 3.90 -4.01
N GLY A 7 6.64 5.10 -4.47
CA GLY A 7 5.34 5.71 -4.20
C GLY A 7 4.76 6.31 -5.46
N ILE A 8 3.45 6.23 -5.61
CA ILE A 8 2.71 6.95 -6.64
C ILE A 8 1.57 7.73 -6.02
N TYR A 9 1.29 8.91 -6.56
CA TYR A 9 0.32 9.85 -6.05
C TYR A 9 -0.63 10.25 -7.17
N TRP A 10 -1.88 10.51 -6.81
CA TRP A 10 -2.88 11.06 -7.71
C TRP A 10 -3.77 12.06 -6.97
N SER A 11 -4.41 12.92 -7.74
CA SER A 11 -5.37 13.89 -7.23
C SER A 11 -6.59 13.21 -6.60
N SER A 12 -7.34 13.99 -5.82
CA SER A 12 -8.61 13.55 -5.24
C SER A 12 -9.59 13.24 -6.37
N ARG A 13 -10.08 12.01 -6.42
CA ARG A 13 -11.12 11.58 -7.36
C ARG A 13 -12.07 10.63 -6.67
N TYR A 14 -13.32 10.64 -7.09
CA TYR A 14 -14.29 9.68 -6.57
C TYR A 14 -13.84 8.26 -6.94
N GLN A 15 -13.63 7.43 -5.93
CA GLN A 15 -13.40 6.00 -6.07
C GLN A 15 -14.33 5.29 -5.10
N SER A 16 -15.08 4.31 -5.61
CA SER A 16 -15.87 3.44 -4.75
C SER A 16 -14.96 2.50 -3.96
N ILE A 17 -15.53 1.80 -2.98
CA ILE A 17 -14.79 0.76 -2.25
C ILE A 17 -14.41 -0.39 -3.19
N GLU A 18 -15.27 -0.69 -4.16
CA GLU A 18 -15.07 -1.70 -5.20
C GLU A 18 -13.92 -1.33 -6.13
N ASP A 19 -13.85 -0.08 -6.60
CA ASP A 19 -12.73 0.39 -7.43
C ASP A 19 -11.39 0.27 -6.69
N CYS A 20 -11.37 0.68 -5.43
CA CYS A 20 -10.18 0.57 -4.59
C CYS A 20 -9.79 -0.89 -4.37
N ALA A 21 -10.77 -1.77 -4.16
CA ALA A 21 -10.53 -3.19 -3.93
C ALA A 21 -9.96 -3.87 -5.18
N ILE A 22 -10.49 -3.59 -6.37
CA ILE A 22 -9.97 -4.12 -7.64
C ILE A 22 -8.49 -3.72 -7.83
N ARG A 23 -8.17 -2.44 -7.65
CA ARG A 23 -6.79 -1.94 -7.84
C ARG A 23 -5.83 -2.48 -6.79
N MET A 24 -6.28 -2.61 -5.55
CA MET A 24 -5.49 -3.22 -4.49
C MET A 24 -5.26 -4.72 -4.75
N GLU A 25 -6.27 -5.45 -5.21
CA GLU A 25 -6.14 -6.86 -5.59
C GLU A 25 -5.13 -7.04 -6.73
N GLN A 26 -5.24 -6.21 -7.77
CA GLN A 26 -4.27 -6.17 -8.88
C GLN A 26 -2.85 -5.87 -8.38
N THR A 27 -2.71 -4.91 -7.47
CA THR A 27 -1.42 -4.55 -6.85
C THR A 27 -0.81 -5.74 -6.14
N VAL A 28 -1.56 -6.41 -5.25
CA VAL A 28 -1.05 -7.57 -4.50
C VAL A 28 -0.72 -8.72 -5.44
N LYS A 29 -1.59 -9.05 -6.40
CA LYS A 29 -1.34 -10.11 -7.40
C LYS A 29 -0.11 -9.81 -8.26
N PHE A 30 0.14 -8.55 -8.60
CA PHE A 30 1.34 -8.15 -9.32
C PHE A 30 2.59 -8.34 -8.46
N LEU A 31 2.60 -7.82 -7.22
CA LEU A 31 3.74 -7.94 -6.31
C LEU A 31 4.10 -9.41 -6.03
N GLN A 32 3.09 -10.28 -5.87
CA GLN A 32 3.29 -11.73 -5.72
C GLN A 32 4.04 -12.39 -6.88
N LYS A 33 3.91 -11.86 -8.10
CA LYS A 33 4.67 -12.35 -9.27
C LYS A 33 6.12 -11.87 -9.27
N ILE A 34 6.41 -10.79 -8.55
CA ILE A 34 7.77 -10.24 -8.44
C ILE A 34 8.59 -11.01 -7.41
N ASP A 35 8.03 -11.29 -6.24
CA ASP A 35 8.72 -12.05 -5.19
C ASP A 35 7.78 -12.75 -4.20
N GLN A 36 8.25 -13.87 -3.64
CA GLN A 36 7.53 -14.66 -2.65
C GLN A 36 7.31 -13.93 -1.33
N SER A 37 8.15 -12.95 -0.97
CA SER A 37 7.93 -12.15 0.25
C SER A 37 6.65 -11.32 0.21
N PHE A 38 6.02 -11.15 -0.97
CA PHE A 38 4.75 -10.44 -1.14
C PHE A 38 3.50 -11.34 -1.14
N ILE A 39 3.64 -12.64 -0.84
CA ILE A 39 2.51 -13.59 -0.77
C ILE A 39 1.58 -13.26 0.39
N TYR A 40 2.14 -13.05 1.58
CA TYR A 40 1.36 -12.81 2.78
C TYR A 40 1.48 -11.37 3.23
N TRP A 41 0.34 -10.81 3.61
CA TRP A 41 0.25 -9.47 4.16
C TRP A 41 -0.50 -9.51 5.48
N TYR A 42 -0.07 -8.69 6.43
CA TYR A 42 -0.66 -8.58 7.75
C TYR A 42 -1.05 -7.12 7.98
N SER A 43 -2.27 -6.90 8.49
CA SER A 43 -2.71 -5.55 8.81
C SER A 43 -1.90 -4.99 9.98
N THR A 44 -1.51 -3.71 9.90
CA THR A 44 -0.91 -3.00 11.04
C THR A 44 -1.96 -2.32 11.92
N LEU A 45 -3.24 -2.39 11.57
CA LEU A 45 -4.31 -1.91 12.44
C LEU A 45 -4.25 -2.68 13.77
N LYS A 46 -4.47 -1.97 14.89
CA LYS A 46 -4.24 -2.49 16.24
C LYS A 46 -4.92 -3.86 16.39
N PRO A 47 -4.16 -4.96 16.56
CA PRO A 47 -4.79 -6.22 16.92
C PRO A 47 -5.55 -6.01 18.22
N LYS A 48 -6.75 -6.58 18.33
CA LYS A 48 -7.42 -6.65 19.63
C LYS A 48 -6.47 -7.33 20.61
N LYS A 49 -6.46 -6.87 21.87
CA LYS A 49 -5.60 -7.44 22.92
C LYS A 49 -5.80 -8.97 22.94
N ASN A 50 -4.72 -9.73 22.74
CA ASN A 50 -4.67 -11.20 22.65
C ASN A 50 -5.08 -11.85 21.31
N GLN A 51 -5.25 -11.09 20.22
CA GLN A 51 -5.47 -11.66 18.90
C GLN A 51 -4.13 -11.88 18.19
N LEU A 52 -3.88 -13.10 17.72
CA LEU A 52 -2.74 -13.40 16.84
C LEU A 52 -2.88 -12.56 15.57
N LEU A 53 -1.76 -12.10 15.02
CA LEU A 53 -1.74 -11.42 13.73
C LEU A 53 -2.07 -12.45 12.64
N GLU A 54 -3.29 -12.37 12.11
CA GLU A 54 -3.73 -13.18 10.98
C GLU A 54 -3.34 -12.50 9.67
N ALA A 55 -3.02 -13.32 8.67
CA ALA A 55 -2.81 -12.81 7.32
C ALA A 55 -4.13 -12.26 6.78
N VAL A 56 -4.04 -11.12 6.11
CA VAL A 56 -5.16 -10.50 5.41
C VAL A 56 -5.54 -11.38 4.22
N ASP A 57 -6.83 -11.65 4.10
CA ASP A 57 -7.41 -12.18 2.86
C ASP A 57 -7.30 -11.12 1.75
N CYS A 58 -6.37 -11.35 0.82
CA CYS A 58 -6.09 -10.45 -0.30
C CYS A 58 -6.94 -10.77 -1.55
N SER A 59 -8.01 -11.56 -1.41
CA SER A 59 -9.06 -11.64 -2.43
C SER A 59 -9.84 -10.33 -2.50
N TYR A 60 -10.59 -10.13 -3.59
CA TYR A 60 -11.50 -9.00 -3.72
C TYR A 60 -12.42 -8.83 -2.50
N GLU A 61 -13.09 -9.89 -2.06
CA GLU A 61 -14.01 -9.86 -0.92
C GLU A 61 -13.30 -9.56 0.41
N GLY A 62 -12.10 -10.12 0.60
CA GLY A 62 -11.29 -9.84 1.78
C GLY A 62 -10.81 -8.39 1.82
N ILE A 63 -10.40 -7.84 0.68
CA ILE A 63 -9.99 -6.45 0.54
C ILE A 63 -11.16 -5.48 0.76
N ILE A 64 -12.35 -5.77 0.25
CA ILE A 64 -13.56 -4.98 0.54
C ILE A 64 -13.78 -4.88 2.04
N LYS A 65 -13.73 -6.01 2.77
CA LYS A 65 -13.88 -6.02 4.24
C LYS A 65 -12.78 -5.22 4.93
N LEU A 66 -11.54 -5.34 4.46
CA LEU A 66 -10.41 -4.59 5.00
C LEU A 66 -10.60 -3.07 4.81
N LEU A 67 -10.91 -2.62 3.58
CA LEU A 67 -11.20 -1.22 3.28
C LEU A 67 -12.35 -0.70 4.13
N ASP A 68 -13.43 -1.47 4.26
CA ASP A 68 -14.60 -1.09 5.05
C ASP A 68 -14.25 -0.91 6.54
N SER A 69 -13.43 -1.80 7.08
CA SER A 69 -12.92 -1.70 8.45
C SER A 69 -11.96 -0.53 8.67
N SER A 70 -11.40 0.03 7.60
CA SER A 70 -10.46 1.16 7.62
C SER A 70 -11.12 2.53 7.46
N ARG A 71 -12.46 2.57 7.35
CA ARG A 71 -13.20 3.84 7.33
C ARG A 71 -12.85 4.68 8.56
N GLN A 72 -12.76 5.98 8.36
CA GLN A 72 -12.48 6.93 9.42
C GLN A 72 -13.80 7.46 10.00
N TYR A 73 -13.81 7.69 11.31
CA TYR A 73 -14.98 8.15 12.04
C TYR A 73 -14.63 9.44 12.80
N ASP A 74 -15.61 10.32 12.96
CA ASP A 74 -15.49 11.47 13.86
C ASP A 74 -15.60 11.03 15.34
N GLU A 75 -15.50 12.00 16.26
CA GLU A 75 -15.54 11.75 17.71
C GLU A 75 -16.88 11.17 18.21
N VAL A 76 -17.96 11.33 17.44
CA VAL A 76 -19.30 10.85 17.77
C VAL A 76 -19.70 9.60 16.98
N GLY A 77 -18.79 9.05 16.16
CA GLY A 77 -18.95 7.79 15.45
C GLY A 77 -19.58 7.91 14.05
N ASN A 78 -19.66 9.11 13.46
CA ASN A 78 -20.10 9.24 12.06
C ASN A 78 -18.95 8.95 11.10
N ILE A 79 -19.26 8.30 9.98
CA ILE A 79 -18.29 8.02 8.91
C ILE A 79 -17.87 9.33 8.24
N LEU A 80 -16.57 9.59 8.22
CA LEU A 80 -15.95 10.69 7.49
C LEU A 80 -15.70 10.30 6.04
N ASP A 81 -16.77 10.14 5.25
CA ASP A 81 -16.71 9.55 3.89
C ASP A 81 -15.73 10.27 2.96
N LYS A 82 -15.56 11.59 3.14
CA LYS A 82 -14.61 12.41 2.36
C LYS A 82 -13.15 11.99 2.52
N LEU A 83 -12.79 11.40 3.67
CA LEU A 83 -11.43 10.93 3.96
C LEU A 83 -11.14 9.57 3.33
N GLY A 84 -12.15 8.84 2.87
CA GLY A 84 -12.01 7.56 2.18
C GLY A 84 -11.37 6.46 3.04
N TYR A 85 -10.46 5.70 2.42
CA TYR A 85 -9.91 4.47 2.97
C TYR A 85 -8.40 4.57 3.15
N ARG A 86 -7.87 4.07 4.28
CA ARG A 86 -6.43 4.05 4.53
C ARG A 86 -5.98 2.73 5.13
N ILE A 87 -5.10 2.05 4.41
CA ILE A 87 -4.61 0.73 4.78
C ILE A 87 -3.10 0.77 4.88
N TYR A 88 -2.58 0.06 5.88
CA TYR A 88 -1.16 -0.24 6.03
C TYR A 88 -1.01 -1.74 6.25
N LEU A 89 -0.27 -2.39 5.36
CA LEU A 89 0.02 -3.81 5.40
C LEU A 89 1.52 -4.02 5.53
N LYS A 90 1.91 -5.05 6.26
CA LYS A 90 3.30 -5.52 6.34
C LYS A 90 3.40 -6.94 5.82
N SER A 91 4.48 -7.27 5.12
CA SER A 91 4.64 -8.58 4.49
C SER A 91 5.13 -9.69 5.44
N GLY A 92 5.46 -9.33 6.67
CA GLY A 92 5.94 -10.26 7.70
C GLY A 92 5.55 -9.82 9.11
N LEU A 93 5.82 -10.67 10.08
CA LEU A 93 5.48 -10.39 11.49
C LEU A 93 6.47 -9.42 12.14
N ASP A 94 7.75 -9.52 11.81
CA ASP A 94 8.81 -8.62 12.25
C ASP A 94 8.86 -7.35 11.39
N PHE A 95 8.58 -6.21 12.02
CA PHE A 95 8.53 -4.91 11.35
C PHE A 95 9.86 -4.54 10.68
N SER A 96 11.00 -4.86 11.31
CA SER A 96 12.32 -4.49 10.80
C SER A 96 12.73 -5.24 9.53
N ARG A 97 12.01 -6.33 9.22
CA ARG A 97 12.29 -7.26 8.11
C ARG A 97 11.14 -7.36 7.11
N SER A 98 10.11 -6.52 7.26
CA SER A 98 8.92 -6.55 6.43
C SER A 98 8.92 -5.47 5.37
N HIS A 99 8.38 -5.79 4.20
CA HIS A 99 7.94 -4.76 3.26
C HIS A 99 6.66 -4.12 3.81
N VAL A 100 6.46 -2.83 3.54
CA VAL A 100 5.26 -2.11 3.99
C VAL A 100 4.53 -1.55 2.79
N LEU A 101 3.28 -1.99 2.60
CA LEU A 101 2.37 -1.46 1.59
C LEU A 101 1.41 -0.47 2.27
N SER A 102 1.40 0.75 1.80
CA SER A 102 0.55 1.84 2.27
C SER A 102 -0.39 2.24 1.15
N ILE A 103 -1.69 2.27 1.41
CA ILE A 103 -2.70 2.69 0.43
C ILE A 103 -3.58 3.75 1.10
N SER A 104 -3.76 4.89 0.45
CA SER A 104 -4.71 5.94 0.83
C SER A 104 -5.56 6.27 -0.39
N CYS A 105 -6.84 5.91 -0.35
CA CYS A 105 -7.82 6.21 -1.38
C CYS A 105 -8.87 7.16 -0.78
N ASN A 106 -8.57 8.44 -0.83
CA ASN A 106 -9.45 9.52 -0.40
C ASN A 106 -10.42 9.87 -1.54
N LYS A 107 -11.67 10.17 -1.18
CA LYS A 107 -12.73 10.42 -2.18
C LYS A 107 -12.75 11.86 -2.70
N THR A 108 -12.82 12.82 -1.79
CA THR A 108 -13.07 14.24 -2.15
C THR A 108 -12.32 15.23 -1.27
N SER A 109 -11.44 14.76 -0.38
CA SER A 109 -10.62 15.66 0.43
C SER A 109 -9.56 16.32 -0.46
N GLU A 110 -9.49 17.65 -0.44
CA GLU A 110 -8.43 18.44 -1.07
C GLU A 110 -7.14 18.48 -0.22
N TYR A 111 -7.24 18.10 1.06
CA TYR A 111 -6.13 18.15 2.02
C TYR A 111 -5.35 16.83 2.11
N LEU A 112 -5.87 15.75 1.54
CA LEU A 112 -5.25 14.43 1.59
C LEU A 112 -4.89 13.97 0.20
N SER A 113 -3.61 13.72 -0.04
CA SER A 113 -3.14 13.08 -1.25
C SER A 113 -3.52 11.60 -1.27
N ASN A 114 -3.93 11.12 -2.43
CA ASN A 114 -4.03 9.69 -2.66
C ASN A 114 -2.64 9.09 -2.89
N LEU A 115 -2.44 7.85 -2.46
CA LEU A 115 -1.14 7.20 -2.48
C LEU A 115 -1.29 5.68 -2.55
N VAL A 116 -0.47 5.03 -3.36
CA VAL A 116 0.02 3.68 -3.07
C VAL A 116 1.54 3.72 -2.95
N GLY A 117 2.04 3.23 -1.83
CA GLY A 117 3.45 3.26 -1.48
C GLY A 117 3.93 1.90 -1.02
N LEU A 118 5.09 1.49 -1.50
CA LEU A 118 5.80 0.28 -1.12
C LEU A 118 7.16 0.66 -0.54
N SER A 119 7.31 0.44 0.76
CA SER A 119 8.61 0.47 1.43
C SER A 119 9.23 -0.93 1.37
N LEU A 120 10.43 -1.03 0.82
CA LEU A 120 11.15 -2.28 0.71
C LEU A 120 11.90 -2.60 2.00
N ALA A 121 11.86 -3.87 2.41
CA ALA A 121 12.54 -4.35 3.61
C ALA A 121 14.06 -4.12 3.54
N ASN A 122 14.67 -3.87 4.70
CA ASN A 122 16.09 -3.58 4.81
C ASN A 122 17.06 -4.76 4.64
N PRO A 123 16.75 -6.01 5.04
CA PRO A 123 17.69 -7.13 4.98
C PRO A 123 18.31 -7.38 3.61
N ASP A 124 19.58 -7.78 3.59
CA ASP A 124 20.38 -7.95 2.36
C ASP A 124 19.78 -8.94 1.36
N GLN A 125 19.04 -9.94 1.85
CA GLN A 125 18.33 -10.91 1.02
C GLN A 125 17.36 -10.26 0.01
N TYR A 126 16.93 -9.02 0.25
CA TYR A 126 16.03 -8.26 -0.62
C TYR A 126 16.72 -7.17 -1.44
N ASN A 127 18.07 -7.07 -1.40
CA ASN A 127 18.80 -6.03 -2.13
C ASN A 127 18.55 -6.08 -3.66
N TYR A 128 18.20 -7.25 -4.20
CA TYR A 128 17.83 -7.36 -5.61
C TYR A 128 16.53 -6.60 -5.94
N LEU A 129 15.52 -6.57 -5.04
CA LEU A 129 14.30 -5.78 -5.21
C LEU A 129 14.57 -4.27 -5.25
N LYS A 130 15.66 -3.83 -4.59
CA LYS A 130 16.08 -2.44 -4.53
C LYS A 130 16.81 -1.97 -5.80
N GLN A 131 17.12 -2.88 -6.73
CA GLN A 131 17.75 -2.51 -8.00
C GLN A 131 16.79 -1.65 -8.82
N LEU A 132 17.31 -0.58 -9.43
CA LEU A 132 16.52 0.38 -10.20
C LEU A 132 15.62 -0.28 -11.25
N LYS A 133 16.09 -1.33 -11.93
CA LYS A 133 15.30 -2.04 -12.94
C LYS A 133 14.03 -2.65 -12.35
N ILE A 134 14.14 -3.32 -11.19
CA ILE A 134 12.99 -3.94 -10.53
C ILE A 134 12.09 -2.87 -9.91
N ALA A 135 12.69 -1.88 -9.23
CA ALA A 135 11.94 -0.79 -8.63
C ALA A 135 11.16 0.04 -9.67
N ARG A 136 11.75 0.31 -10.85
CA ARG A 136 11.07 0.97 -11.97
C ARG A 136 9.93 0.11 -12.52
N ASN A 137 10.14 -1.19 -12.69
CA ASN A 137 9.06 -2.09 -13.11
C ASN A 137 7.87 -2.08 -12.13
N ILE A 138 8.14 -2.07 -10.82
CA ILE A 138 7.08 -1.94 -9.81
C ILE A 138 6.40 -0.57 -9.93
N TYR A 139 7.18 0.51 -10.02
CA TYR A 139 6.65 1.87 -10.17
C TYR A 139 5.73 2.01 -11.38
N ASP A 140 6.16 1.57 -12.56
CA ASP A 140 5.40 1.67 -13.81
C ASP A 140 4.08 0.89 -13.69
N ASN A 141 4.11 -0.32 -13.12
CA ASN A 141 2.88 -1.10 -12.90
C ASN A 141 1.94 -0.44 -11.87
N LEU A 142 2.48 0.20 -10.83
CA LEU A 142 1.64 0.94 -9.89
C LEU A 142 0.99 2.14 -10.57
N ILE A 143 1.73 2.89 -11.40
CA ILE A 143 1.16 3.99 -12.20
C ILE A 143 0.00 3.48 -13.05
N ASP A 144 0.18 2.36 -13.76
CA ASP A 144 -0.87 1.80 -14.61
C ASP A 144 -2.08 1.30 -13.81
N ILE A 145 -1.85 0.59 -12.70
CA ILE A 145 -2.94 0.03 -11.86
C ILE A 145 -3.76 1.14 -11.21
N TRP A 146 -3.15 2.27 -10.84
CA TRP A 146 -3.80 3.32 -10.06
C TRP A 146 -4.07 4.60 -10.84
N ASP A 147 -3.78 4.63 -12.15
CA ASP A 147 -3.73 5.85 -12.97
C ASP A 147 -3.02 6.98 -12.20
N GLY A 148 -1.80 6.69 -11.75
CA GLY A 148 -1.00 7.62 -10.97
C GLY A 148 -0.55 8.81 -11.81
N GLU A 149 -0.55 10.00 -11.22
CA GLU A 149 -0.20 11.24 -11.92
C GLU A 149 1.27 11.60 -11.70
N ASN A 150 1.78 11.29 -10.52
CA ASN A 150 3.16 11.56 -10.11
C ASN A 150 3.67 10.38 -9.28
N GLY A 151 4.97 10.34 -9.04
CA GLY A 151 5.47 9.44 -8.01
C GLY A 151 6.92 9.68 -7.63
N VAL A 152 7.42 8.78 -6.79
CA VAL A 152 8.76 8.85 -6.22
C VAL A 152 9.40 7.46 -6.21
N LEU A 153 10.62 7.38 -6.75
CA LEU A 153 11.58 6.34 -6.41
C LEU A 153 12.58 6.99 -5.47
N ARG A 154 12.65 6.53 -4.22
CA ARG A 154 13.52 7.11 -3.19
C ARG A 154 14.51 6.10 -2.68
N GLY A 155 15.78 6.48 -2.65
CA GLY A 155 16.85 5.71 -2.02
C GLY A 155 17.10 6.12 -0.56
N LYS A 156 18.06 5.47 0.07
CA LYS A 156 18.42 5.68 1.49
C LYS A 156 18.78 7.12 1.86
N ASP A 157 19.37 7.87 0.92
CA ASP A 157 19.85 9.24 1.15
C ASP A 157 18.80 10.32 0.78
N ASN A 158 17.51 9.97 0.72
CA ASN A 158 16.41 10.85 0.30
C ASN A 158 16.57 11.47 -1.11
N VAL A 159 17.42 10.89 -1.95
CA VAL A 159 17.52 11.27 -3.35
C VAL A 159 16.29 10.75 -4.09
N ASN A 160 15.58 11.66 -4.76
CA ASN A 160 14.46 11.37 -5.65
C ASN A 160 14.99 11.12 -7.07
N TYR A 161 14.48 10.08 -7.73
CA TYR A 161 15.01 9.62 -9.03
C TYR A 161 14.00 9.67 -10.18
N LEU A 162 12.89 10.39 -9.99
CA LEU A 162 11.84 10.59 -10.99
C LEU A 162 11.76 12.07 -11.39
#